data_AF-A0A1G9RYI9-F1
#
_entry.id   AF-A0A1G9RYI9-F1
#
_cell.length_a   1.000
_cell.length_b   1.000
_cell.length_c   1.000
_cell.angle_alpha   90.00
_cell.angle_beta   90.00
_cell.angle_gamma   90.00
#
_symmetry.space_group_name_H-M   'P 1'
#
loop_
_entity.id
_entity.type
_entity.pdbx_description
1 polymer ?
#
loop_
_entity_poly.entity_id
_entity_poly.type
_entity_poly.pdbx_seq_one_letter_code
_entity_poly.pdbx_strand_id
1 'polypeptide(L)'
;MTTTLPTQTDNTLVASGIEKSYRHHRQVLRGADVTLRPGEVIGLVGENGSGKSTLMKILVGVLRPDAGTVSVSGRPGYCRQEPVVYERLTCDEDFELFGHAYRMSREAERTSRREPYAGHWMVHCHNTCHAEAGMVTTLGYET
;
A
#
# COMPACT_ATOMS: atom_id res chain seq x y z
N MET A 1 -35.85 -1.15 -6.98
CA MET A 1 -35.19 -1.85 -5.87
C MET A 1 -33.78 -1.28 -5.79
N THR A 2 -33.57 -0.31 -4.89
CA THR A 2 -32.31 0.42 -4.76
C THR A 2 -31.36 -0.43 -3.92
N THR A 3 -30.36 -1.03 -4.57
CA THR A 3 -29.28 -1.73 -3.86
C THR A 3 -28.35 -0.67 -3.26
N THR A 4 -28.55 -0.37 -1.98
CA THR A 4 -27.57 0.39 -1.20
C THR A 4 -26.37 -0.53 -0.98
N LEU A 5 -25.26 -0.22 -1.65
CA LEU A 5 -23.97 -0.87 -1.39
C LEU A 5 -23.62 -0.73 0.11
N PRO A 6 -23.03 -1.77 0.74
CA PRO A 6 -22.72 -1.74 2.16
C PRO A 6 -21.77 -0.58 2.49
N THR A 7 -22.02 0.02 3.65
CA THR A 7 -21.33 1.14 4.28
C THR A 7 -19.82 1.12 4.01
N GLN A 8 -19.37 2.11 3.23
CA GLN A 8 -17.98 2.37 2.91
C GLN A 8 -17.19 2.45 4.22
N THR A 9 -16.30 1.47 4.45
CA THR A 9 -15.34 1.58 5.54
C THR A 9 -14.43 2.73 5.15
N ASP A 10 -14.41 3.80 5.94
CA ASP A 10 -13.51 4.95 5.75
C ASP A 10 -12.06 4.45 5.89
N ASN A 11 -11.52 3.74 4.91
CA ASN A 11 -10.21 3.09 4.97
C ASN A 11 -9.06 4.08 4.70
N THR A 12 -9.24 5.37 4.99
CA THR A 12 -8.30 6.43 4.65
C THR A 12 -6.90 6.21 5.23
N LEU A 13 -5.88 6.39 4.39
CA LEU A 13 -4.48 6.47 4.79
C LEU A 13 -4.00 7.92 4.65
N VAL A 14 -3.46 8.48 5.73
CA VAL A 14 -2.89 9.82 5.77
C VAL A 14 -1.50 9.75 6.35
N ALA A 15 -0.52 10.25 5.60
CA ALA A 15 0.85 10.44 6.05
C ALA A 15 1.21 11.91 5.89
N SER A 16 1.77 12.52 6.93
CA SER A 16 2.08 13.95 6.95
C SER A 16 3.50 14.21 7.43
N GLY A 17 4.25 15.01 6.66
CA GLY A 17 5.60 15.44 6.99
C GLY A 17 6.59 14.30 7.18
N ILE A 18 6.49 13.22 6.38
CA ILE A 18 7.32 12.03 6.56
C ILE A 18 8.78 12.32 6.22
N GLU A 19 9.65 12.17 7.21
CA GLU A 19 11.09 12.24 7.04
C GLU A 19 11.77 10.91 7.32
N LYS A 20 12.83 10.63 6.57
CA LYS A 20 13.67 9.45 6.79
C LYS A 20 15.08 9.66 6.30
N SER A 21 16.04 9.31 7.14
CA SER A 21 17.46 9.24 6.85
C SER A 21 18.01 7.84 7.13
N TYR A 22 19.01 7.42 6.36
CA TYR A 22 19.75 6.18 6.59
C TYR A 22 21.18 6.48 7.10
N ARG A 23 21.97 5.42 7.35
CA ARG A 23 23.36 5.52 7.82
C ARG A 23 24.16 6.55 6.98
N HIS A 24 25.06 7.27 7.66
CA HIS A 24 25.79 8.43 7.12
C HIS A 24 24.92 9.67 6.83
N HIS A 25 23.79 9.83 7.52
CA HIS A 25 22.89 10.99 7.39
C HIS A 25 22.38 11.24 5.97
N ARG A 26 22.31 10.19 5.14
CA ARG A 26 21.72 10.31 3.81
C ARG A 26 20.21 10.43 3.96
N GLN A 27 19.70 11.66 3.79
CA GLN A 27 18.27 11.95 3.82
C GLN A 27 17.60 11.41 2.56
N VAL A 28 16.62 10.54 2.73
CA VAL A 28 15.90 9.84 1.66
C VAL A 28 14.48 10.37 1.51
N LEU A 29 13.83 10.79 2.60
CA LEU A 29 12.53 11.47 2.58
C LEU A 29 12.66 12.82 3.33
N ARG A 30 12.07 13.86 2.75
CA ARG A 30 12.20 15.27 3.19
C ARG A 30 10.83 15.91 3.41
N GLY A 31 10.02 15.35 4.31
CA GLY A 31 8.69 15.86 4.61
C GLY A 31 7.65 15.48 3.55
N ALA A 32 7.54 14.18 3.24
CA ALA A 32 6.56 13.70 2.26
C ALA A 32 5.15 13.62 2.86
N ASP A 33 4.15 14.13 2.13
CA ASP A 33 2.74 14.03 2.46
C ASP A 33 2.00 13.11 1.47
N VAL A 34 1.14 12.24 1.99
CA VAL A 34 0.31 11.33 1.18
C VAL A 34 -1.07 11.22 1.82
N THR A 35 -2.13 11.34 1.02
CA THR A 35 -3.49 11.02 1.44
C THR A 35 -4.09 10.09 0.40
N LEU A 36 -4.66 8.97 0.85
CA LEU A 36 -5.31 7.97 0.01
C LEU A 36 -6.71 7.69 0.56
N ARG A 37 -7.75 7.93 -0.25
CA ARG A 37 -9.17 7.80 0.11
C ARG A 37 -9.85 6.62 -0.58
N PRO A 38 -10.95 6.08 -0.02
CA PRO A 38 -11.57 4.84 -0.51
C PRO A 38 -11.81 4.84 -2.02
N GLY A 39 -11.25 3.85 -2.72
CA GLY A 39 -11.37 3.70 -4.19
C GLY A 39 -10.30 4.43 -5.00
N GLU A 40 -9.39 5.17 -4.37
CA GLU A 40 -8.27 5.80 -5.07
C GLU A 40 -7.12 4.82 -5.33
N VAL A 41 -6.44 5.01 -6.45
CA VAL A 41 -5.17 4.35 -6.75
C VAL A 41 -4.09 5.41 -6.88
N ILE A 42 -3.01 5.24 -6.12
CA ILE A 42 -1.86 6.14 -6.16
C ILE A 42 -0.68 5.43 -6.80
N GLY A 43 -0.12 6.07 -7.83
CA GLY A 43 1.17 5.70 -8.41
C GLY A 43 2.30 6.48 -7.75
N LEU A 44 3.28 5.78 -7.17
CA LEU A 44 4.49 6.42 -6.66
C LEU A 44 5.61 6.29 -7.69
N VAL A 45 6.06 7.42 -8.23
CA VAL A 45 7.01 7.49 -9.33
C VAL A 45 8.26 8.27 -8.90
N GLY A 46 9.44 7.88 -9.37
CA GLY A 46 10.73 8.26 -8.76
C GLY A 46 11.93 7.62 -9.46
N GLU A 47 13.11 8.22 -9.39
CA GLU A 47 14.36 7.53 -9.74
C GLU A 47 14.68 6.39 -8.77
N ASN A 48 15.54 5.45 -9.18
CA ASN A 48 16.07 4.44 -8.26
C ASN A 48 16.84 5.12 -7.13
N GLY A 49 16.41 4.86 -5.89
CA GLY A 49 17.00 5.50 -4.70
C GLY A 49 16.32 6.79 -4.25
N SER A 50 15.24 7.24 -4.92
CA SER A 50 14.47 8.44 -4.50
C SER A 50 13.64 8.24 -3.21
N GLY A 51 13.63 7.04 -2.64
CA GLY A 51 12.90 6.75 -1.40
C GLY A 51 11.52 6.14 -1.56
N LYS A 52 11.10 5.74 -2.77
CA LYS A 52 9.78 5.13 -3.02
C LYS A 52 9.48 3.93 -2.12
N SER A 53 10.37 2.94 -2.14
CA SER A 53 10.24 1.74 -1.31
C SER A 53 10.35 2.05 0.18
N THR A 54 11.08 3.11 0.54
CA THR A 54 11.16 3.62 1.92
C THR A 54 9.81 4.17 2.37
N LEU A 55 9.20 5.04 1.54
CA LEU A 55 7.88 5.60 1.81
C LEU A 55 6.83 4.50 1.90
N MET A 56 6.77 3.58 0.93
CA MET A 56 5.85 2.43 0.98
C MET A 56 6.00 1.63 2.28
N LYS A 57 7.23 1.27 2.68
CA LYS A 57 7.47 0.55 3.95
C LYS A 57 7.01 1.33 5.17
N ILE A 58 7.10 2.67 5.15
CA ILE A 58 6.59 3.53 6.22
C ILE A 58 5.06 3.52 6.25
N LEU A 59 4.42 3.68 5.09
CA LEU A 59 2.96 3.69 4.96
C LEU A 59 2.32 2.39 5.45
N VAL A 60 2.97 1.25 5.22
CA VAL A 60 2.47 -0.07 5.67
C VAL A 60 2.98 -0.49 7.06
N GLY A 61 3.69 0.40 7.77
CA GLY A 61 4.16 0.16 9.14
C GLY A 61 5.37 -0.78 9.29
N VAL A 62 5.99 -1.20 8.20
CA VAL A 62 7.21 -2.04 8.20
C VAL A 62 8.44 -1.25 8.65
N LEU A 63 8.48 0.05 8.37
CA LEU A 63 9.57 0.95 8.73
C LEU A 63 9.02 2.14 9.52
N ARG A 64 9.69 2.53 10.62
CA ARG A 64 9.33 3.76 11.34
C ARG A 64 9.96 4.99 10.67
N PRO A 65 9.19 6.08 10.48
CA PRO A 65 9.76 7.36 10.04
C PRO A 65 10.63 7.97 11.14
N ASP A 66 11.51 8.90 10.78
CA ASP A 66 12.29 9.68 11.75
C ASP A 66 11.50 10.89 12.26
N ALA A 67 10.63 11.46 11.42
CA ALA A 67 9.66 12.50 11.78
C ALA A 67 8.37 12.36 10.95
N GLY A 68 7.32 13.06 11.37
CA GLY A 68 5.99 13.00 10.75
C GLY A 68 5.07 11.94 11.36
N THR A 69 3.87 11.81 10.81
CA THR A 69 2.83 10.90 11.32
C THR A 69 2.20 10.09 10.19
N VAL A 70 1.82 8.85 10.50
CA VAL A 70 1.02 7.98 9.61
C VAL A 70 -0.22 7.54 10.38
N SER A 71 -1.38 7.78 9.81
CA SER A 71 -2.69 7.32 10.28
C SER A 71 -3.30 6.43 9.20
N VAL A 72 -3.77 5.25 9.58
CA VAL A 72 -4.45 4.31 8.69
C VAL A 72 -5.72 3.86 9.38
N SER A 73 -6.87 4.13 8.77
CA SER A 73 -8.12 3.48 9.14
C SER A 73 -8.30 2.22 8.29
N GLY A 74 -8.66 1.11 8.94
CA GLY A 74 -8.71 -0.22 8.31
C GLY A 74 -7.38 -0.98 8.34
N ARG A 75 -7.23 -1.98 7.46
CA ARG A 75 -6.04 -2.82 7.35
C ARG A 75 -5.40 -2.64 5.98
N PRO A 76 -4.18 -2.06 5.89
CA PRO A 76 -3.51 -1.91 4.60
C PRO A 76 -3.04 -3.25 4.06
N GLY A 77 -3.24 -3.48 2.76
CA GLY A 77 -2.58 -4.55 2.01
C GLY A 77 -1.20 -4.11 1.54
N TYR A 78 -0.21 -5.00 1.55
CA TYR A 78 1.13 -4.69 1.04
C TYR A 78 1.63 -5.80 0.11
N CYS A 79 1.69 -5.51 -1.18
CA CYS A 79 2.34 -6.35 -2.15
C CYS A 79 3.83 -5.98 -2.22
N ARG A 80 4.70 -6.93 -1.84
CA ARG A 80 6.15 -6.72 -1.88
C ARG A 80 6.64 -6.77 -3.33
N GLN A 81 7.69 -5.99 -3.62
CA GLN A 81 8.36 -6.00 -4.91
C GLN A 81 8.89 -7.40 -5.29
N GLU A 82 9.41 -8.13 -4.31
CA GLU A 82 9.68 -9.55 -4.42
C GLU A 82 8.60 -10.31 -3.66
N PRO A 83 7.68 -11.01 -4.36
CA PRO A 83 6.64 -11.78 -3.72
C PRO A 83 7.27 -12.99 -3.01
N VAL A 84 6.77 -13.31 -1.82
CA VAL A 84 7.10 -14.57 -1.16
C VAL A 84 6.03 -15.57 -1.56
N VAL A 85 6.35 -16.38 -2.55
CA VAL A 85 5.52 -17.48 -3.04
C VAL A 85 6.30 -18.78 -2.90
N TYR A 86 5.62 -19.89 -2.63
CA TYR A 86 6.27 -21.18 -2.51
C TYR A 86 6.14 -21.95 -3.83
N GLU A 87 7.25 -22.18 -4.52
CA GLU A 87 7.26 -22.85 -5.84
C GLU A 87 6.62 -24.24 -5.86
N ARG A 88 6.49 -24.89 -4.70
CA ARG A 88 5.87 -26.22 -4.56
C ARG A 88 4.36 -26.16 -4.32
N LEU A 89 3.77 -24.96 -4.23
CA LEU A 89 2.35 -24.75 -4.01
C LEU A 89 1.71 -24.20 -5.28
N THR A 90 0.45 -24.58 -5.49
CA THR A 90 -0.45 -23.91 -6.44
C THR A 90 -0.87 -22.55 -5.88
N CYS A 91 -1.38 -21.66 -6.74
CA CYS A 91 -1.90 -20.37 -6.30
C CYS A 91 -2.96 -20.51 -5.18
N ASP A 92 -3.85 -21.49 -5.31
CA ASP A 92 -4.89 -21.76 -4.31
C ASP A 92 -4.29 -22.19 -2.96
N GLU A 93 -3.28 -23.05 -2.97
CA GLU A 93 -2.58 -23.49 -1.76
C GLU A 93 -1.78 -22.36 -1.10
N ASP A 94 -1.21 -21.43 -1.89
CA ASP A 94 -0.60 -20.21 -1.36
C ASP A 94 -1.66 -19.32 -0.68
N PHE A 95 -2.85 -19.16 -1.26
CA PHE A 95 -3.95 -18.44 -0.60
C PHE A 95 -4.40 -19.10 0.70
N GLU A 96 -4.45 -20.44 0.75
CA GLU A 96 -4.75 -21.18 2.00
C GLU A 96 -3.68 -20.96 3.05
N LEU A 97 -2.41 -21.06 2.65
CA LEU A 97 -1.28 -20.87 3.54
C LEU A 97 -1.30 -19.47 4.16
N PHE A 98 -1.46 -18.43 3.34
CA PHE A 98 -1.51 -17.05 3.83
C PHE A 98 -2.81 -16.77 4.59
N GLY A 99 -3.94 -17.35 4.18
CA GLY A 99 -5.21 -17.27 4.92
C GLY A 99 -5.06 -17.80 6.35
N HIS A 100 -4.42 -18.95 6.50
CA HIS A 100 -4.10 -19.52 7.81
C HIS A 100 -3.08 -18.68 8.59
N ALA A 101 -1.98 -18.25 7.95
CA ALA A 101 -0.93 -17.46 8.59
C ALA A 101 -1.45 -16.12 9.14
N TYR A 102 -2.34 -15.45 8.39
CA TYR A 102 -2.96 -14.18 8.78
C TYR A 102 -4.27 -14.34 9.58
N ARG A 103 -4.65 -15.58 9.93
CA ARG A 103 -5.89 -15.91 10.67
C ARG A 103 -7.14 -15.30 10.02
N MET A 104 -7.21 -15.39 8.70
CA MET A 104 -8.37 -14.96 7.92
C MET A 104 -9.55 -15.91 8.15
N SER A 105 -10.78 -15.39 8.08
CA SER A 105 -11.96 -16.25 8.02
C SER A 105 -12.02 -16.92 6.65
N ARG A 106 -12.70 -18.08 6.56
CA ARG A 106 -12.91 -18.77 5.27
C ARG A 106 -13.62 -17.90 4.24
N GLU A 107 -14.48 -16.99 4.70
CA GLU A 107 -15.15 -16.02 3.84
C GLU A 107 -14.16 -14.97 3.31
N ALA A 108 -13.35 -14.38 4.17
CA ALA A 108 -12.32 -13.42 3.76
C ALA A 108 -11.31 -14.04 2.79
N GLU A 109 -10.89 -15.28 3.04
CA GLU A 109 -9.99 -16.02 2.15
C GLU A 109 -10.63 -16.25 0.77
N ARG A 110 -11.89 -16.70 0.72
CA ARG A 110 -12.64 -16.88 -0.54
C ARG A 110 -12.79 -15.57 -1.32
N THR A 111 -13.08 -14.47 -0.62
CA THR A 111 -13.17 -13.14 -1.24
C THR A 111 -11.81 -12.72 -1.79
N SER A 112 -10.72 -12.87 -1.04
CA SER A 112 -9.37 -12.54 -1.52
C SER A 112 -8.93 -13.37 -2.73
N ARG A 113 -9.39 -14.61 -2.89
CA ARG A 113 -9.14 -15.43 -4.09
C ARG A 113 -9.87 -14.92 -5.33
N ARG A 114 -11.12 -14.48 -5.18
CA ARG A 114 -11.96 -14.05 -6.31
C ARG A 114 -11.77 -12.57 -6.66
N GLU A 115 -11.50 -11.77 -5.66
CA GLU A 115 -11.40 -10.32 -5.73
C GLU A 115 -10.19 -9.83 -4.91
N PRO A 116 -8.96 -10.08 -5.39
CA PRO A 116 -7.74 -9.73 -4.66
C PRO A 116 -7.58 -8.22 -4.38
N TYR A 117 -8.37 -7.39 -5.05
CA TYR A 117 -8.40 -5.93 -4.91
C TYR A 117 -9.61 -5.41 -4.12
N ALA A 118 -10.58 -6.26 -3.76
CA ALA A 118 -11.76 -5.81 -3.04
C ALA A 118 -11.40 -5.39 -1.60
N GLY A 119 -11.65 -4.13 -1.28
CA GLY A 119 -11.53 -3.57 0.07
C GLY A 119 -10.11 -3.29 0.56
N HIS A 120 -9.08 -3.45 -0.27
CA HIS A 120 -7.67 -3.25 0.11
C HIS A 120 -6.94 -2.29 -0.84
N TRP A 121 -6.12 -1.41 -0.27
CA TRP A 121 -5.24 -0.51 -1.03
C TRP A 121 -4.14 -1.27 -1.75
N MET A 122 -3.87 -0.89 -3.01
CA MET A 122 -2.67 -1.34 -3.71
C MET A 122 -1.88 -0.13 -4.21
N VAL A 123 -0.64 0.01 -3.73
CA VAL A 123 0.29 1.02 -4.22
C VAL A 123 1.19 0.37 -5.26
N HIS A 124 1.06 0.77 -6.53
CA HIS A 124 1.91 0.31 -7.63
C HIS A 124 3.02 1.33 -7.94
N CYS A 125 4.20 0.86 -8.32
CA CYS A 125 5.36 1.68 -8.67
C CYS A 125 5.78 1.40 -10.12
N HIS A 126 5.86 2.43 -10.96
CA HIS A 126 6.44 2.35 -12.31
C HIS A 126 7.64 3.30 -12.43
N ASN A 127 8.69 2.89 -13.15
CA ASN A 127 9.92 3.65 -13.37
C ASN A 127 9.77 4.57 -14.60
N THR A 128 9.64 5.88 -14.41
CA THR A 128 10.21 6.98 -15.24
C THR A 128 10.02 8.29 -14.47
N CYS A 129 11.07 9.11 -14.23
CA CYS A 129 10.96 10.29 -13.38
C CYS A 129 11.63 11.55 -13.96
N HIS A 130 11.01 12.70 -13.70
CA HIS A 130 11.70 13.97 -13.42
C HIS A 130 11.39 14.35 -11.97
N ALA A 131 12.42 14.70 -11.20
CA ALA A 131 12.32 15.02 -9.78
C ALA A 131 12.28 16.54 -9.58
N GLU A 132 11.11 17.09 -9.28
CA GLU A 132 10.94 18.30 -8.49
C GLU A 132 9.75 18.09 -7.55
N ALA A 133 9.75 18.78 -6.42
CA ALA A 133 8.81 18.59 -5.32
C ALA A 133 7.34 18.48 -5.79
N GLY A 134 6.69 17.37 -5.45
CA GLY A 134 5.25 17.21 -5.59
C GLY A 134 4.77 16.61 -6.92
N MET A 135 4.78 15.28 -7.04
CA MET A 135 3.70 14.62 -7.78
C MET A 135 3.53 13.17 -7.32
N VAL A 136 2.67 12.99 -6.31
CA VAL A 136 1.94 11.75 -6.12
C VAL A 136 0.77 11.83 -7.10
N THR A 137 0.81 11.06 -8.19
CA THR A 137 -0.31 11.08 -9.15
C THR A 137 -1.38 10.12 -8.65
N THR A 138 -2.49 10.68 -8.19
CA THR A 138 -3.73 9.91 -7.94
C THR A 138 -4.41 9.67 -9.28
N LEU A 139 -4.55 8.41 -9.66
CA LEU A 139 -5.45 8.00 -10.74
C LEU A 139 -6.79 7.66 -10.08
N GLY A 140 -7.79 8.50 -10.33
CA GLY A 140 -9.17 8.19 -9.97
C GLY A 140 -9.65 7.00 -10.81
N TYR A 141 -10.13 5.95 -10.16
CA TYR A 141 -10.84 4.88 -10.83
C TYR A 141 -12.33 5.20 -10.77
N GLU A 142 -12.94 5.56 -11.89
CA GLU A 142 -14.39 5.48 -12.04
C GLU A 142 -14.74 4.00 -12.24
N THR A 143 -15.44 3.42 -11.27
CA THR A 143 -16.01 2.06 -11.37
C THR A 143 -17.10 1.97 -12.42
#